data_AF-A0A7Z9VL51-F1
#
_entry.id   AF-A0A7Z9VL51-F1
#
_cell.length_a   1.000
_cell.length_b   1.000
_cell.length_c   1.000
_cell.angle_alpha   90.00
_cell.angle_beta   90.00
_cell.angle_gamma   90.00
#
_symmetry.space_group_name_H-M   'P 1'
#
loop_
_entity.id
_entity.type
_entity.pdbx_description
1 polymer ?
#
loop_
_entity_poly.entity_id
_entity_poly.type
_entity_poly.pdbx_seq_one_letter_code
_entity_poly.pdbx_strand_id
1 'polypeptide(L)' 'MTFPFSPVPITGQTIGVVLVGGLLGARRGAMALLAYLMEGAMGLPVFAQMKAGAHVLVGPTAGYLWGF' A
#
# COMPACT_ATOMS: atom_id res chain seq x y z
N MET A 1 14.87 -1.37 1.97
CA MET A 1 15.84 -2.08 2.82
C MET A 1 15.08 -3.14 3.61
N THR A 2 15.35 -4.42 3.36
CA THR A 2 14.74 -5.54 4.08
C THR A 2 15.73 -6.03 5.13
N PHE A 3 15.28 -6.24 6.36
CA PHE A 3 16.13 -6.69 7.46
C PHE A 3 16.19 -8.22 7.51
N PRO A 4 17.29 -8.82 8.00
CA PRO A 4 17.47 -10.27 8.02
C PRO A 4 16.42 -11.05 8.84
N PHE A 5 15.65 -10.36 9.70
CA PHE A 5 14.62 -10.96 10.56
C PHE A 5 13.18 -10.70 10.08
N SER A 6 12.96 -9.89 9.03
CA SER A 6 11.62 -9.59 8.53
C SER A 6 11.59 -9.56 7.00
N PRO A 7 10.70 -10.32 6.34
CA PRO A 7 10.53 -10.27 4.90
C PRO A 7 9.86 -8.96 4.43
N VAL A 8 9.33 -8.16 5.35
CA VAL A 8 8.64 -6.91 5.05
C VAL A 8 9.63 -5.75 5.13
N PRO A 9 9.90 -5.03 4.02
CA PRO A 9 10.76 -3.87 4.05
C PRO A 9 10.12 -2.73 4.86
N ILE A 10 10.94 -1.91 5.51
CA ILE A 10 10.47 -0.65 6.09
C ILE A 10 10.24 0.36 4.97
N THR A 11 9.07 1.01 4.96
CA THR A 11 8.63 1.95 3.92
C THR A 11 7.95 3.18 4.53
N GLY A 12 7.77 4.23 3.73
CA GLY A 12 6.99 5.42 4.10
C GLY A 12 5.50 5.35 3.71
N GLN A 13 5.00 4.21 3.21
CA GLN A 13 3.64 4.12 2.65
C GLN A 13 2.56 4.46 3.70
N THR A 14 2.72 4.00 4.93
CA THR A 14 1.77 4.27 6.02
C THR A 14 1.63 5.76 6.33
N ILE A 15 2.70 6.56 6.14
CA ILE A 15 2.62 8.02 6.31
C ILE A 15 1.70 8.61 5.23
N GLY A 16 1.85 8.17 3.98
CA GLY A 16 0.97 8.57 2.88
C GLY A 16 -0.50 8.24 3.16
N VAL A 17 -0.78 7.06 3.71
CA VAL A 17 -2.13 6.60 4.06
C VAL A 17 -2.79 7.52 5.10
N VAL A 18 -2.06 7.82 6.18
CA VAL A 18 -2.55 8.73 7.24
C VAL A 18 -2.80 10.14 6.69
N LEU A 19 -1.91 10.63 5.82
CA LEU A 19 -2.09 11.94 5.18
C LEU A 19 -3.31 11.95 4.25
N VAL A 20 -3.51 10.91 3.43
CA VAL A 20 -4.67 10.79 2.55
C VAL A 20 -5.97 10.76 3.36
N GLY A 21 -6.03 9.97 4.44
CA GLY A 21 -7.17 9.92 5.33
C GLY A 21 -7.45 11.26 6.04
N GLY A 22 -6.40 11.93 6.53
CA GLY A 22 -6.50 13.22 7.21
C GLY A 22 -6.89 14.38 6.30
N LEU A 23 -6.36 14.42 5.07
CA LEU A 23 -6.60 15.52 4.12
C LEU A 23 -7.91 15.37 3.36
N LEU A 24 -8.28 14.15 2.98
CA LEU A 24 -9.50 13.91 2.18
C LEU A 24 -10.71 13.57 3.05
N GLY A 25 -10.50 13.25 4.33
CA GLY A 25 -11.52 12.72 5.24
C GLY A 25 -11.86 11.25 4.96
N ALA A 26 -12.61 10.63 5.86
CA ALA A 26 -12.81 9.18 5.86
C ALA A 26 -13.34 8.60 4.53
N ARG A 27 -14.38 9.21 3.94
CA ARG A 27 -15.01 8.67 2.71
C ARG A 27 -14.11 8.79 1.49
N ARG A 28 -13.54 9.98 1.24
CA ARG A 28 -12.70 10.22 0.06
C ARG A 28 -11.33 9.58 0.21
N GLY A 29 -10.79 9.53 1.44
CA GLY A 29 -9.57 8.80 1.76
C GLY A 29 -9.71 7.30 1.46
N ALA A 30 -10.77 6.66 1.94
CA ALA A 30 -11.04 5.25 1.63
C ALA A 30 -11.17 5.00 0.12
N MET A 31 -11.85 5.88 -0.62
CA MET A 31 -11.94 5.77 -2.09
C MET A 31 -10.58 5.92 -2.78
N ALA A 32 -9.74 6.85 -2.31
CA ALA A 32 -8.39 7.04 -2.84
C ALA A 32 -7.48 5.82 -2.58
N LEU A 33 -7.58 5.21 -1.39
CA LEU A 33 -6.82 4.01 -1.05
C LEU A 33 -7.30 2.78 -1.83
N LEU A 34 -8.61 2.64 -2.06
CA LEU A 34 -9.13 1.62 -2.96
C LEU A 34 -8.62 1.80 -4.40
N ALA A 35 -8.61 3.04 -4.90
CA ALA A 35 -8.05 3.35 -6.22
C ALA A 35 -6.56 2.96 -6.30
N TYR A 36 -5.79 3.33 -5.28
CA TYR A 36 -4.38 2.95 -5.14
C TYR A 36 -4.15 1.43 -5.18
N LEU A 37 -4.97 0.65 -4.46
CA LEU A 37 -4.89 -0.81 -4.48
C LEU A 37 -5.26 -1.38 -5.85
N MET A 38 -6.28 -0.83 -6.53
CA MET A 38 -6.68 -1.25 -7.87
C MET A 38 -5.60 -0.95 -8.91
N GLU A 39 -5.03 0.26 -8.89
CA GLU A 39 -3.91 0.66 -9.75
C GLU A 39 -2.73 -0.31 -9.60
N GLY A 40 -2.33 -0.59 -8.36
CA GLY A 40 -1.28 -1.55 -8.07
C GLY A 40 -1.63 -2.96 -8.53
N ALA A 41 -2.87 -3.42 -8.33
CA ALA A 41 -3.32 -4.73 -8.79
C ALA A 41 -3.29 -4.87 -10.32
N MET A 42 -3.63 -3.80 -11.04
CA MET A 42 -3.60 -3.72 -12.50
C MET A 42 -2.17 -3.68 -13.09
N GLY A 43 -1.15 -3.58 -12.25
CA GLY A 43 0.26 -3.67 -12.67
C GLY A 43 1.00 -2.33 -12.67
N LEU A 44 0.41 -1.25 -12.14
CA LEU A 44 1.15 -0.01 -11.95
C LEU A 44 2.12 -0.15 -10.76
N PRO A 45 3.40 0.26 -10.90
CA PRO A 45 4.43 0.09 -9.87
C PRO A 45 4.33 1.12 -8.74
N VAL A 46 3.18 1.15 -8.07
CA VAL A 46 2.83 2.12 -7.01
C VAL A 46 3.11 1.60 -5.60
N PHE A 47 3.36 0.29 -5.44
CA PHE A 47 3.72 -0.27 -4.14
C PHE A 47 5.22 -0.06 -3.85
N ALA A 48 5.60 -0.16 -2.58
CA ALA A 48 6.98 0.02 -2.18
C ALA A 48 7.96 -0.88 -2.97
N GLN A 49 9.14 -0.32 -3.23
CA GLN A 49 10.18 -0.94 -4.07
C GLN A 49 9.71 -1.17 -5.52
N MET A 50 8.84 -0.29 -6.05
CA MET A 50 8.30 -0.36 -7.42
C MET A 50 7.58 -1.68 -7.72
N LYS A 51 6.96 -2.28 -6.70
CA LYS A 51 6.19 -3.52 -6.86
C LYS A 51 4.82 -3.23 -7.44
N ALA A 52 4.28 -4.23 -8.14
CA ALA A 52 2.96 -4.17 -8.78
C ALA A 52 2.36 -5.58 -8.93
N GLY A 53 1.08 -5.64 -9.24
CA GLY A 53 0.33 -6.85 -9.60
C GLY A 53 -0.44 -7.47 -8.43
N ALA A 54 -1.46 -8.26 -8.77
CA ALA A 54 -2.35 -8.90 -7.80
C ALA A 54 -1.62 -9.82 -6.80
N HIS A 55 -0.47 -10.39 -7.17
CA HIS A 55 0.33 -11.23 -6.27
C HIS A 55 0.84 -10.49 -5.02
N VAL A 56 0.99 -9.15 -5.09
CA VAL A 56 1.40 -8.33 -3.95
C VAL A 56 0.28 -8.24 -2.89
N LEU A 57 -0.99 -8.36 -3.30
CA LEU A 57 -2.16 -8.31 -2.41
C LEU A 57 -2.42 -9.62 -1.63
N VAL A 58 -1.69 -10.69 -1.95
CA VAL A 58 -1.74 -11.98 -1.24
C VAL A 58 -0.39 -12.39 -0.65
N GLY A 59 0.64 -11.56 -0.84
CA GLY A 59 2.00 -11.82 -0.36
C GLY A 59 2.24 -11.41 1.10
N PRO A 60 3.50 -11.48 1.57
CA PRO A 60 3.86 -11.19 2.97
C PRO A 60 3.49 -9.76 3.44
N THR A 61 3.33 -8.82 2.52
CA THR A 61 2.97 -7.41 2.80
C THR A 61 1.48 -7.13 2.69
N ALA A 62 0.66 -8.12 2.33
CA ALA A 62 -0.77 -7.96 2.08
C ALA A 62 -1.53 -7.36 3.26
N GLY A 63 -1.20 -7.78 4.49
CA GLY A 63 -1.87 -7.30 5.70
C GLY A 63 -1.76 -5.77 5.89
N TYR A 64 -0.65 -5.16 5.46
CA TYR A 64 -0.51 -3.71 5.49
C TYR A 64 -1.39 -3.05 4.43
N LEU A 65 -1.39 -3.59 3.20
CA LEU A 65 -2.17 -3.04 2.08
C LEU A 65 -3.67 -3.09 2.34
N TRP A 66 -4.17 -4.18 2.94
CA TRP A 66 -5.57 -4.29 3.33
C TRP A 66 -5.94 -3.51 4.59
N GLY A 67 -4.94 -3.12 5.40
CA GLY A 67 -5.12 -2.31 6.60
C GLY A 67 -5.05 -0.80 6.35
N PHE A 68 -4.75 -0.36 5.12
CA PHE A 68 -4.82 1.03 4.71
C PHE A 68 -6.27 1.50 4.61
#